data_AF-A0A354ZIT4-F1
#
_entry.id   AF-A0A354ZIT4-F1
#
_cell.length_a   1.000
_cell.length_b   1.000
_cell.length_c   1.000
_cell.angle_alpha   90.00
_cell.angle_beta   90.00
_cell.angle_gamma   90.00
#
_symmetry.space_group_name_H-M   'P 1'
#
loop_
_entity.id
_entity.type
_entity.pdbx_description
1 polymer ?
#
loop_
_entity_poly.entity_id
_entity_poly.type
_entity_poly.pdbx_seq_one_letter_code
_entity_poly.pdbx_strand_id
1 'polypeptide(L)'
;MIDQELSLCSELLLATRAQRTAIVSGDVLRLAQLVSRAEETIRKVRDIEVSIAELAGRFAIESGGERCNDPEAAMAALVASLEEASRAELGKSKSRIAGLLSDIAAANAVNAGLLGDALSYIDNIVRLIASADEDNSIYSRLGILDRKASSAAVDDTA
;
A
#
# COMPACT_ATOMS: atom_id res chain seq x y z
N MET A 1 -8.51 4.80 -24.63
CA MET A 1 -8.14 5.42 -23.35
C MET A 1 -8.80 4.69 -22.18
N ILE A 2 -10.12 4.55 -22.15
CA ILE A 2 -10.83 3.77 -21.11
C ILE A 2 -10.45 2.28 -21.10
N ASP A 3 -10.28 1.63 -22.25
CA ASP A 3 -9.85 0.22 -22.26
C ASP A 3 -8.41 0.06 -21.71
N GLN A 4 -7.58 1.08 -21.89
CA GLN A 4 -6.22 1.11 -21.35
C GLN A 4 -6.25 1.32 -19.83
N GLU A 5 -7.11 2.21 -19.33
CA GLU A 5 -7.37 2.40 -17.90
C GLU A 5 -7.86 1.09 -17.26
N LEU A 6 -8.83 0.41 -17.88
CA LEU A 6 -9.33 -0.88 -17.45
C LEU A 6 -8.23 -1.95 -17.37
N SER A 7 -7.36 -2.00 -18.38
CA SER A 7 -6.21 -2.91 -18.42
C SER A 7 -5.22 -2.62 -17.29
N LEU A 8 -4.91 -1.34 -17.03
CA LEU A 8 -4.02 -0.93 -15.95
C LEU A 8 -4.63 -1.21 -14.57
N CYS A 9 -5.93 -0.97 -14.36
CA CYS A 9 -6.61 -1.34 -13.11
C CYS A 9 -6.56 -2.86 -12.89
N SER A 10 -6.70 -3.66 -13.95
CA SER A 10 -6.57 -5.11 -13.86
C SER A 10 -5.14 -5.53 -13.48
N GLU A 11 -4.13 -4.90 -14.07
CA GLU A 11 -2.73 -5.12 -13.74
C GLU A 11 -2.41 -4.74 -12.29
N LEU A 12 -2.91 -3.59 -11.83
CA LEU A 12 -2.75 -3.11 -10.46
C LEU A 12 -3.37 -4.09 -9.45
N LEU A 13 -4.55 -4.65 -9.76
CA LEU A 13 -5.19 -5.67 -8.94
C LEU A 13 -4.33 -6.94 -8.85
N LEU A 14 -3.76 -7.40 -9.97
CA LEU A 14 -2.87 -8.56 -9.96
C LEU A 14 -1.60 -8.31 -9.13
N ALA A 15 -0.98 -7.14 -9.27
CA ALA A 15 0.18 -6.75 -8.47
C ALA A 15 -0.16 -6.70 -6.98
N THR A 16 -1.28 -6.06 -6.61
CA THR A 16 -1.76 -5.95 -5.23
C THR A 16 -2.06 -7.32 -4.62
N ARG A 17 -2.69 -8.22 -5.38
CA ARG A 17 -2.93 -9.60 -4.90
C ARG A 17 -1.62 -10.39 -4.74
N ALA A 18 -0.65 -10.22 -5.63
CA ALA A 18 0.63 -10.90 -5.56
C ALA A 18 1.48 -10.46 -4.35
N GLN A 19 1.30 -9.22 -3.87
CA GLN A 19 1.98 -8.73 -2.66
C GLN A 19 1.66 -9.60 -1.44
N ARG A 20 0.42 -10.10 -1.31
CA ARG A 20 0.02 -11.00 -0.21
C ARG A 20 0.95 -12.20 -0.09
N THR A 21 1.26 -12.86 -1.21
CA THR A 21 2.16 -14.02 -1.22
C THR A 21 3.56 -13.62 -0.77
N ALA A 22 4.08 -12.50 -1.26
CA ALA A 22 5.40 -11.99 -0.87
C ALA A 22 5.45 -11.68 0.65
N ILE A 23 4.43 -11.00 1.18
CA ILE A 23 4.28 -10.66 2.60
C ILE A 23 4.30 -11.93 3.46
N VAL A 24 3.45 -12.91 3.14
CA VAL A 24 3.35 -14.16 3.92
C VAL A 24 4.66 -14.96 3.87
N SER A 25 5.36 -14.95 2.75
CA SER A 25 6.66 -15.63 2.61
C SER A 25 7.85 -14.87 3.21
N GLY A 26 7.66 -13.63 3.66
CA GLY A 26 8.75 -12.75 4.11
C GLY A 26 9.70 -12.32 2.99
N ASP A 27 9.30 -12.44 1.72
CA ASP A 27 10.13 -12.06 0.57
C ASP A 27 10.05 -10.55 0.34
N VAL A 28 10.88 -9.82 1.10
CA VAL A 28 10.94 -8.35 1.11
C VAL A 28 11.39 -7.81 -0.26
N LEU A 29 12.29 -8.50 -0.96
CA LEU A 29 12.78 -8.06 -2.27
C LEU A 29 11.68 -8.12 -3.32
N ARG A 30 10.94 -9.23 -3.38
CA ARG A 30 9.79 -9.36 -4.27
C ARG A 30 8.67 -8.40 -3.91
N LEU A 31 8.44 -8.16 -2.62
CA LEU A 31 7.46 -7.18 -2.17
C LEU A 31 7.82 -5.77 -2.68
N ALA A 32 9.08 -5.35 -2.56
CA ALA A 32 9.54 -4.04 -3.05
C ALA A 32 9.37 -3.89 -4.58
N GLN A 33 9.65 -4.95 -5.35
CA GLN A 33 9.42 -4.96 -6.80
C GLN A 33 7.93 -4.81 -7.16
N LEU A 34 7.06 -5.53 -6.45
CA LEU A 34 5.61 -5.47 -6.67
C LEU A 34 5.03 -4.09 -6.30
N VAL A 35 5.52 -3.47 -5.22
CA VAL A 35 5.14 -2.10 -4.84
C VAL A 35 5.59 -1.11 -5.91
N SER A 36 6.84 -1.18 -6.35
CA SER A 36 7.36 -0.28 -7.40
C SER A 36 6.54 -0.38 -8.69
N ARG A 37 6.17 -1.60 -9.10
CA ARG A 37 5.28 -1.83 -10.25
C ARG A 37 3.90 -1.22 -10.02
N ALA A 38 3.30 -1.43 -8.85
CA ALA A 38 2.00 -0.84 -8.52
C ALA A 38 2.03 0.69 -8.58
N GLU A 39 3.07 1.33 -8.05
CA GLU A 39 3.25 2.79 -8.12
C GLU A 39 3.41 3.31 -9.55
N GLU A 40 4.11 2.57 -10.41
CA GLU A 40 4.22 2.91 -11.82
C GLU A 40 2.87 2.78 -12.54
N THR A 41 2.11 1.71 -12.26
CA THR A 41 0.76 1.52 -12.81
C THR A 41 -0.19 2.64 -12.35
N ILE A 42 -0.15 3.03 -11.07
CA ILE A 42 -0.96 4.14 -10.53
C ILE A 42 -0.64 5.46 -11.25
N ARG A 43 0.65 5.75 -11.50
CA ARG A 43 1.04 6.92 -12.28
C ARG A 43 0.45 6.91 -13.68
N LYS A 44 0.51 5.77 -14.38
CA LYS A 44 -0.09 5.62 -15.71
C LYS A 44 -1.61 5.80 -15.72
N VAL A 45 -2.31 5.28 -14.70
CA VAL A 45 -3.77 5.49 -14.55
C VAL A 45 -4.06 6.98 -14.39
N ARG A 46 -3.33 7.67 -13.52
CA ARG A 46 -3.49 9.11 -13.31
C ARG A 46 -3.24 9.92 -14.59
N ASP A 47 -2.22 9.58 -15.37
CA ASP A 47 -1.93 10.26 -16.64
C ASP A 47 -3.07 10.09 -17.65
N ILE A 48 -3.72 8.92 -17.67
CA ILE A 48 -4.91 8.69 -18.50
C ILE A 48 -6.08 9.52 -18.00
N GLU A 49 -6.36 9.54 -16.70
CA GLU A 49 -7.44 10.34 -16.12
C GLU A 49 -7.29 11.84 -16.46
N VAL A 50 -6.08 12.38 -16.31
CA VAL A 50 -5.75 13.76 -16.70
C VAL A 50 -6.00 13.97 -18.20
N SER A 51 -5.53 13.05 -19.05
CA SER A 51 -5.72 13.14 -20.50
C SER A 51 -7.21 13.09 -20.90
N ILE A 52 -8.02 12.29 -20.21
CA ILE A 52 -9.48 12.23 -20.44
C ILE A 52 -10.13 13.56 -20.01
N ALA A 53 -9.75 14.11 -18.86
CA ALA A 53 -10.25 15.41 -18.39
C ALA A 53 -9.89 16.55 -19.36
N GLU A 54 -8.66 16.57 -19.88
CA GLU A 54 -8.23 17.54 -20.90
C GLU A 54 -8.99 17.40 -22.21
N LEU A 55 -9.32 16.18 -22.63
CA LEU A 55 -10.15 15.93 -23.81
C LEU A 55 -11.58 16.44 -23.60
N ALA A 56 -12.17 16.17 -22.43
CA ALA A 56 -13.50 16.69 -22.07
C ALA A 56 -13.52 18.23 -22.02
N GLY A 57 -12.49 18.85 -21.44
CA GLY A 57 -12.35 20.30 -21.39
C GLY A 57 -12.23 20.94 -22.78
N ARG A 58 -11.44 20.36 -23.67
CA ARG A 58 -11.34 20.81 -25.08
C ARG A 58 -12.67 20.70 -25.80
N PHE A 59 -13.36 19.58 -25.65
CA PHE A 59 -14.68 19.37 -26.25
C PHE A 59 -15.71 20.41 -25.79
N ALA A 60 -15.71 20.76 -24.50
CA ALA A 60 -16.62 21.77 -23.95
C ALA A 60 -16.40 23.16 -24.56
N ILE A 61 -15.14 23.54 -24.81
CA ILE A 61 -14.77 24.80 -25.47
C ILE A 61 -15.21 24.80 -26.95
N GLU A 62 -14.93 23.71 -27.66
CA GLU A 62 -15.24 23.58 -29.10
C GLU A 62 -16.75 23.53 -29.38
N SER A 63 -17.54 22.99 -28.44
CA SER A 63 -19.00 22.86 -28.55
C SER A 63 -19.76 24.16 -28.26
N GLY A 64 -19.07 25.31 -28.19
CA GLY A 64 -19.67 26.63 -28.02
C GLY A 64 -19.94 27.03 -26.56
N GLY A 65 -19.39 26.29 -25.60
CA GLY A 65 -19.45 26.64 -24.17
C GLY A 65 -18.36 27.64 -23.76
N GLU A 66 -18.64 28.41 -22.70
CA GLU A 66 -17.59 29.11 -21.95
C GLU A 66 -16.58 28.09 -21.41
N ARG A 67 -15.35 28.51 -21.09
CA ARG A 67 -14.37 27.64 -20.41
C ARG A 67 -15.05 27.00 -19.20
N CYS A 68 -15.36 25.72 -19.30
CA CYS A 68 -15.96 24.99 -18.21
C CYS A 68 -14.85 24.79 -17.17
N ASN A 69 -14.86 25.62 -16.13
CA ASN A 69 -13.91 25.49 -15.01
C ASN A 69 -14.22 24.26 -14.14
N ASP A 70 -15.32 23.57 -14.41
CA ASP A 70 -15.72 22.34 -13.75
C ASP A 70 -15.44 21.12 -14.67
N PRO A 71 -14.45 20.28 -14.34
CA PRO A 71 -14.12 19.09 -15.12
C PRO A 71 -15.24 18.05 -15.11
N GLU A 72 -16.09 17.99 -14.08
CA GLU A 72 -17.22 17.06 -14.04
C GLU A 72 -18.31 17.46 -15.06
N ALA A 73 -18.64 18.74 -15.11
CA ALA A 73 -19.58 19.27 -16.10
C ALA A 73 -19.06 19.10 -17.55
N ALA A 74 -17.76 19.32 -17.79
CA ALA A 74 -17.14 19.08 -19.10
C ALA A 74 -17.24 17.61 -19.51
N MET A 75 -17.00 16.69 -18.57
CA MET A 75 -17.14 15.25 -18.79
C MET A 75 -18.59 14.86 -19.07
N ALA A 76 -19.55 15.43 -18.34
CA ALA A 76 -20.97 15.17 -18.55
C ALA A 76 -21.43 15.61 -19.94
N ALA A 77 -20.98 16.78 -20.41
CA ALA A 77 -21.24 17.27 -21.76
C ALA A 77 -20.66 16.34 -22.85
N LEU A 78 -19.41 15.90 -22.68
CA LEU A 78 -18.79 14.93 -23.58
C LEU A 78 -19.55 13.61 -23.62
N VAL A 79 -20.02 13.10 -22.48
CA VAL A 79 -20.79 11.84 -22.43
C VAL A 79 -22.18 12.01 -23.07
N ALA A 80 -22.80 13.18 -22.92
CA ALA A 80 -24.09 13.49 -23.51
C ALA A 80 -24.02 13.55 -25.05
N SER A 81 -22.89 13.98 -25.62
CA SER A 81 -22.70 14.05 -27.08
C SER A 81 -22.43 12.69 -27.75
N LEU A 82 -22.14 11.64 -26.97
CA LEU A 82 -21.93 10.30 -27.51
C LEU A 82 -23.26 9.66 -27.97
N GLU A 83 -23.17 8.82 -28.99
CA GLU A 83 -24.27 7.95 -29.40
C GLU A 83 -24.63 6.96 -28.28
N GLU A 84 -25.89 6.51 -28.26
CA GLU A 84 -26.42 5.65 -27.20
C GLU A 84 -25.60 4.37 -27.01
N ALA A 85 -25.15 3.74 -28.11
CA ALA A 85 -24.32 2.55 -28.07
C ALA A 85 -22.98 2.81 -27.37
N SER A 86 -22.28 3.89 -27.74
CA SER A 86 -21.00 4.29 -27.14
C SER A 86 -21.16 4.72 -25.68
N ARG A 87 -22.26 5.39 -25.33
CA ARG A 87 -22.57 5.77 -23.95
C ARG A 87 -22.80 4.54 -23.08
N ALA A 88 -23.53 3.54 -23.58
CA ALA A 88 -23.76 2.28 -22.88
C ALA A 88 -22.46 1.49 -22.67
N GLU A 89 -21.58 1.45 -23.68
CA GLU A 89 -20.27 0.80 -23.57
C GLU A 89 -19.37 1.50 -22.55
N LEU A 90 -19.31 2.84 -22.58
CA LEU A 90 -18.61 3.63 -21.59
C LEU A 90 -19.11 3.35 -20.17
N GLY A 91 -20.43 3.26 -19.98
CA GLY A 91 -21.05 2.92 -18.70
C GLY A 91 -20.62 1.56 -18.18
N LYS A 92 -20.56 0.54 -19.06
CA LYS A 92 -20.06 -0.80 -18.70
C LYS A 92 -18.59 -0.76 -18.27
N SER A 93 -17.75 -0.07 -19.02
CA SER A 93 -16.32 0.05 -18.69
C SER A 93 -16.11 0.79 -17.36
N LYS A 94 -16.82 1.88 -17.11
CA LYS A 94 -16.78 2.61 -15.82
C LYS A 94 -17.22 1.72 -14.65
N SER A 95 -18.31 0.98 -14.80
CA SER A 95 -18.78 0.05 -13.78
C SER A 95 -17.72 -1.02 -13.47
N ARG A 96 -17.05 -1.54 -14.52
CA ARG A 96 -16.00 -2.53 -14.35
C ARG A 96 -14.75 -1.96 -13.67
N ILE A 97 -14.33 -0.74 -14.01
CA ILE A 97 -13.24 -0.03 -13.35
C ILE A 97 -13.57 0.18 -11.86
N ALA A 98 -14.79 0.63 -11.54
CA ALA A 98 -15.22 0.80 -10.15
C ALA A 98 -15.16 -0.51 -9.35
N GLY A 99 -15.58 -1.64 -9.97
CA GLY A 99 -15.44 -2.97 -9.37
C GLY A 99 -13.97 -3.34 -9.11
N LEU A 100 -13.08 -3.09 -10.08
CA LEU A 100 -11.64 -3.34 -9.91
C LEU A 100 -11.03 -2.48 -8.80
N LEU A 101 -11.40 -1.20 -8.70
CA LEU A 101 -10.93 -0.31 -7.64
C LEU A 101 -11.38 -0.78 -6.25
N SER A 102 -12.62 -1.26 -6.12
CA SER A 102 -13.10 -1.89 -4.88
C SER A 102 -12.29 -3.14 -4.53
N ASP A 103 -12.01 -4.00 -5.50
CA ASP A 103 -11.19 -5.21 -5.31
C ASP A 103 -9.75 -4.88 -4.91
N ILE A 104 -9.15 -3.84 -5.50
CA ILE A 104 -7.82 -3.34 -5.16
C ILE A 104 -7.82 -2.84 -3.71
N ALA A 105 -8.80 -2.02 -3.33
CA ALA A 105 -8.91 -1.49 -1.97
C ALA A 105 -9.03 -2.61 -0.93
N ALA A 106 -9.87 -3.61 -1.19
CA ALA A 106 -10.02 -4.77 -0.31
C ALA A 106 -8.72 -5.58 -0.20
N ALA A 107 -8.05 -5.85 -1.32
CA ALA A 107 -6.77 -6.57 -1.31
C ALA A 107 -5.68 -5.78 -0.56
N ASN A 108 -5.62 -4.47 -0.76
CA ASN A 108 -4.65 -3.61 -0.10
C ASN A 108 -4.89 -3.53 1.42
N ALA A 109 -6.16 -3.50 1.86
CA ALA A 109 -6.51 -3.54 3.29
C ALA A 109 -6.01 -4.84 3.96
N VAL A 110 -6.17 -5.98 3.28
CA VAL A 110 -5.62 -7.26 3.75
C VAL A 110 -4.09 -7.22 3.85
N ASN A 111 -3.41 -6.70 2.82
CA ASN A 111 -1.95 -6.58 2.81
C ASN A 111 -1.46 -5.68 3.95
N ALA A 112 -2.13 -4.55 4.19
CA ALA A 112 -1.81 -3.63 5.27
C ALA A 112 -1.98 -4.29 6.65
N GLY A 113 -3.04 -5.08 6.85
CA GLY A 113 -3.26 -5.85 8.07
C GLY A 113 -2.12 -6.85 8.32
N LEU A 114 -1.75 -7.65 7.32
CA LEU A 114 -0.66 -8.62 7.43
C LEU A 114 0.68 -7.97 7.77
N LEU A 115 0.99 -6.82 7.15
CA LEU A 115 2.20 -6.06 7.45
C LEU A 115 2.16 -5.49 8.88
N GLY A 116 1.01 -4.98 9.32
CA GLY A 116 0.82 -4.47 10.68
C GLY A 116 1.00 -5.55 11.74
N ASP A 117 0.45 -6.75 11.51
CA ASP A 117 0.60 -7.90 12.41
C ASP A 117 2.07 -8.35 12.48
N ALA A 118 2.75 -8.43 11.33
CA ALA A 118 4.16 -8.80 11.27
C ALA A 118 5.07 -7.80 12.00
N LEU A 119 4.85 -6.50 11.80
CA LEU A 119 5.59 -5.45 12.50
C LEU A 119 5.34 -5.50 14.01
N SER A 120 4.09 -5.68 14.44
CA SER A 120 3.73 -5.80 15.86
C SER A 120 4.40 -7.00 16.52
N TYR A 121 4.47 -8.14 15.81
CA TYR A 121 5.19 -9.31 16.29
C TYR A 121 6.70 -9.03 16.45
N ILE A 122 7.33 -8.44 15.44
CA ILE A 122 8.76 -8.09 15.49
C ILE A 122 9.06 -7.14 16.64
N ASP A 123 8.27 -6.08 16.81
CA ASP A 123 8.43 -5.11 17.90
C ASP A 123 8.32 -5.77 19.29
N ASN A 124 7.38 -6.70 19.46
CA ASN A 124 7.22 -7.44 20.71
C ASN A 124 8.44 -8.33 21.00
N ILE A 125 9.00 -9.00 19.98
CA ILE A 125 10.21 -9.81 20.13
C ILE A 125 11.42 -8.94 20.48
N VAL A 126 11.60 -7.80 19.80
CA VAL A 126 12.68 -6.85 20.12
C VAL A 126 12.58 -6.37 21.56
N ARG A 127 11.37 -6.03 22.03
CA ARG A 127 11.14 -5.64 23.44
C ARG A 127 11.49 -6.75 24.42
N LEU A 128 11.08 -7.99 24.15
CA LEU A 128 11.37 -9.14 25.02
C LEU A 128 12.87 -9.39 25.14
N ILE A 129 13.61 -9.30 24.03
CA ILE A 129 15.07 -9.45 24.02
C ILE A 129 15.72 -8.31 24.82
N ALA A 130 15.31 -7.07 24.57
CA ALA A 130 15.85 -5.91 25.30
C ALA A 130 15.58 -5.99 26.81
N SER A 131 14.40 -6.47 27.24
CA SER A 131 14.09 -6.67 28.66
C SER A 131 14.85 -7.85 29.30
N ALA A 132 15.16 -8.90 28.52
CA ALA A 132 15.92 -10.04 29.03
C ALA A 132 17.38 -9.67 29.35
N ASP A 133 17.96 -8.71 28.62
CA ASP A 133 19.29 -8.17 28.91
C ASP A 133 19.33 -7.33 30.21
N GLU A 134 18.22 -6.67 30.58
CA GLU A 134 18.09 -5.96 31.85
C GLU A 134 17.92 -6.92 33.04
N ASP A 135 17.15 -8.00 32.90
CA ASP A 135 16.93 -9.01 33.95
C ASP A 135 18.13 -9.92 34.20
N ASN A 136 19.03 -10.09 33.21
CA ASN A 136 20.33 -10.78 33.39
C ASN A 136 21.27 -10.06 34.38
N SER A 137 20.92 -8.84 34.82
CA SER A 137 21.58 -8.13 35.93
C SER A 137 21.46 -8.86 37.28
N ILE A 138 20.41 -9.68 37.49
CA ILE A 138 20.19 -10.37 38.76
C ILE A 138 21.23 -11.48 38.96
N TYR A 139 21.55 -12.27 37.92
CA TYR A 139 22.61 -13.28 38.00
C TYR A 139 24.02 -12.66 38.10
N SER A 140 24.25 -11.51 37.46
CA SER A 140 25.50 -10.76 37.64
C SER A 140 25.66 -10.21 39.07
N ARG A 141 24.60 -9.71 39.72
CA ARG A 141 24.67 -9.25 41.12
C ARG A 141 24.90 -10.41 42.10
N LEU A 142 24.26 -11.56 41.90
CA LEU A 142 24.52 -12.75 42.72
C LEU A 142 25.96 -13.25 42.56
N GLY A 143 26.51 -13.30 41.35
CA GLY A 143 27.90 -13.69 41.11
C GLY A 143 28.94 -12.67 41.62
N ILE A 144 28.59 -11.40 41.78
CA ILE A 144 29.45 -10.37 42.40
C ILE A 144 29.40 -10.47 43.94
N LEU A 145 28.24 -10.75 44.51
CA LEU A 145 28.08 -10.95 45.96
C LEU A 145 28.85 -12.19 46.44
N ASP A 146 28.78 -13.30 45.69
CA ASP A 146 29.49 -14.54 46.01
C ASP A 146 31.02 -14.39 45.93
N ARG A 147 31.51 -13.60 44.97
CA ARG A 147 32.94 -13.26 44.83
C ARG A 147 33.45 -12.39 45.97
N LYS A 148 32.65 -11.43 46.45
CA LYS A 148 33.01 -10.59 47.61
C LYS A 148 32.97 -11.36 48.92
N ALA A 149 32.00 -12.26 49.09
CA ALA A 149 31.95 -13.14 50.26
C ALA A 149 33.17 -14.10 50.29
N SER A 150 33.55 -14.62 49.13
CA SER A 150 34.73 -15.49 48.99
C SER A 150 36.05 -14.75 49.23
N SER A 151 36.18 -13.47 48.86
CA SER A 151 37.42 -12.70 49.15
C SER A 151 37.50 -12.25 50.61
N ALA A 152 36.38 -11.97 51.27
CA ALA A 152 36.35 -11.61 52.69
C ALA A 152 36.70 -12.80 53.61
N ALA A 153 36.34 -14.02 53.23
CA ALA A 153 36.65 -15.22 54.01
C ALA A 153 38.14 -15.64 53.95
N VAL A 154 38.89 -15.16 52.95
CA VAL A 154 40.32 -15.50 52.78
C VAL A 154 41.23 -14.57 53.59
N ASP A 155 40.83 -13.32 53.82
CA ASP A 155 41.64 -12.35 54.61
C ASP A 155 41.58 -12.57 56.13
N ASP A 156 40.58 -13.30 56.66
CA ASP A 156 40.44 -13.59 58.10
C ASP A 156 41.21 -14.86 58.56
N THR A 157 42.04 -15.46 57.71
CA THR A 157 42.79 -16.71 58.01
C THR A 157 44.32 -16.59 57.93
N ALA A 158 44.86 -15.36 57.97
CA ALA A 158 46.32 -15.10 57.99
C ALA A 158 46.86 -14.75 59.38
#